data_AF-A0A2I7N4D5-F1
#
_entry.id   AF-A0A2I7N4D5-F1
#
_cell.length_a   1.000
_cell.length_b   1.000
_cell.length_c   1.000
_cell.angle_alpha   90.00
_cell.angle_beta   90.00
_cell.angle_gamma   90.00
#
_symmetry.space_group_name_H-M   'P 1'
#
loop_
_entity.id
_entity.type
_entity.pdbx_description
1 polymer ?
#
loop_
_entity_poly.entity_id
_entity_poly.type
_entity_poly.pdbx_seq_one_letter_code
_entity_poly.pdbx_strand_id
1 'polypeptide(L)'
;MANTAQARKRARQAINRRNHNFSLRTEFRTAIKKVLKAIQAGNKETAKSEFVSAQSTIDKIARKGIFHKNKAARHKSKLSAKIKAMA
;
A
#
# COMPACT_ATOMS: atom_id res chain seq x y z
N MET A 1 -12.23 30.24 3.79
CA MET A 1 -13.51 29.61 4.19
C MET A 1 -14.22 29.05 2.95
N ALA A 2 -15.03 28.00 3.11
CA ALA A 2 -15.84 27.45 2.03
C ALA A 2 -17.12 28.29 1.84
N ASN A 3 -16.97 29.44 1.17
CA ASN A 3 -17.96 30.53 1.15
C ASN A 3 -19.18 30.27 0.25
N THR A 4 -19.11 29.29 -0.65
CA THR A 4 -20.25 28.88 -1.49
C THR A 4 -20.82 27.55 -1.03
N ALA A 5 -22.11 27.29 -1.30
CA ALA A 5 -22.75 26.02 -0.98
C ALA A 5 -22.01 24.81 -1.59
N GLN A 6 -21.51 24.98 -2.83
CA GLN A 6 -20.70 23.97 -3.51
C GLN A 6 -19.36 23.75 -2.81
N ALA A 7 -18.66 24.81 -2.39
CA ALA A 7 -17.40 24.69 -1.64
C ALA A 7 -17.61 23.95 -0.31
N ARG A 8 -18.69 24.25 0.42
CA ARG A 8 -19.03 23.57 1.68
C ARG A 8 -19.32 22.09 1.47
N LYS A 9 -19.98 21.72 0.36
CA LYS A 9 -20.18 20.32 -0.04
C LYS A 9 -18.85 19.63 -0.35
N ARG A 10 -17.97 20.28 -1.12
CA ARG A 10 -16.64 19.72 -1.47
C ARG A 10 -15.78 19.49 -0.22
N ALA A 11 -15.80 20.40 0.75
CA ALA A 11 -15.10 20.24 2.02
C ALA A 11 -15.55 18.99 2.80
N ARG A 12 -16.86 18.76 2.92
CA ARG A 12 -17.41 17.54 3.55
C ARG A 12 -16.99 16.27 2.81
N GLN A 13 -17.07 16.27 1.48
CA GLN A 13 -16.62 15.13 0.67
C GLN A 13 -15.11 14.87 0.76
N ALA A 14 -14.30 15.90 0.95
CA ALA A 14 -12.86 15.77 1.07
C ALA A 14 -12.47 15.03 2.36
N ILE A 15 -13.16 15.29 3.48
CA ILE A 15 -12.93 14.58 4.75
C ILE A 15 -13.21 13.09 4.59
N ASN A 16 -14.36 12.73 4.00
CA ASN A 16 -14.72 11.33 3.79
C ASN A 16 -13.72 10.61 2.87
N ARG A 17 -13.34 11.26 1.76
CA ARG A 17 -12.32 10.73 0.84
C ARG A 17 -10.95 10.59 1.52
N ARG A 18 -10.57 11.55 2.36
CA ARG A 18 -9.32 11.50 3.12
C ARG A 18 -9.29 10.29 4.04
N ASN A 19 -10.35 10.05 4.80
CA ASN A 19 -10.43 8.93 5.75
C ASN A 19 -10.36 7.57 5.03
N HIS A 20 -11.13 7.39 3.96
CA HIS A 20 -11.09 6.18 3.14
C HIS A 20 -9.70 5.97 2.48
N ASN A 21 -9.09 7.02 1.94
CA ASN A 21 -7.77 6.90 1.32
C ASN A 21 -6.68 6.66 2.37
N PHE A 22 -6.86 7.15 3.59
CA PHE A 22 -5.93 6.93 4.69
C PHE A 22 -5.88 5.45 5.08
N SER A 23 -7.03 4.77 5.23
CA SER A 23 -7.07 3.35 5.55
C SER A 23 -6.35 2.51 4.49
N LEU A 24 -6.61 2.75 3.20
CA LEU A 24 -5.93 2.06 2.09
C LEU A 24 -4.41 2.32 2.07
N ARG A 25 -3.98 3.55 2.35
CA ARG A 25 -2.54 3.86 2.44
C ARG A 25 -1.88 3.15 3.61
N THR A 26 -2.57 3.01 4.72
CA THR A 26 -2.07 2.28 5.89
C THR A 26 -1.99 0.78 5.60
N GLU A 27 -3.02 0.20 5.00
CA GLU A 27 -3.04 -1.20 4.56
C GLU A 27 -1.86 -1.53 3.64
N PHE A 28 -1.60 -0.68 2.63
CA PHE A 28 -0.45 -0.81 1.74
C PHE A 28 0.89 -0.82 2.50
N ARG A 29 1.07 0.11 3.46
CA ARG A 29 2.31 0.18 4.25
C ARG A 29 2.45 -1.03 5.17
N THR A 30 1.36 -1.49 5.76
CA THR A 30 1.35 -2.67 6.63
C THR A 30 1.71 -3.93 5.85
N ALA A 31 1.17 -4.12 4.65
CA ALA A 31 1.52 -5.25 3.79
C ALA A 31 3.03 -5.29 3.48
N ILE A 32 3.63 -4.14 3.14
CA ILE A 32 5.07 -4.04 2.93
C ILE A 32 5.85 -4.33 4.21
N LYS A 33 5.39 -3.80 5.35
CA LYS A 33 6.06 -3.99 6.65
C LYS A 33 6.06 -5.45 7.08
N LYS A 34 4.99 -6.20 6.83
CA LYS A 34 4.92 -7.65 7.12
C LYS A 34 6.00 -8.44 6.38
N VAL A 35 6.14 -8.21 5.08
CA VAL A 35 7.19 -8.85 4.26
C VAL A 35 8.58 -8.46 4.76
N LEU A 36 8.82 -7.17 5.03
CA LEU A 36 10.11 -6.72 5.56
C LEU A 36 10.44 -7.34 6.92
N LYS A 37 9.45 -7.52 7.79
CA LYS A 37 9.63 -8.18 9.09
C LYS A 37 9.98 -9.67 8.91
N ALA A 38 9.33 -10.38 7.99
CA ALA A 38 9.65 -11.76 7.67
C ALA A 38 11.08 -11.90 7.09
N ILE A 39 11.48 -10.97 6.22
CA ILE A 39 12.85 -10.89 5.70
C ILE A 39 13.86 -10.68 6.84
N GLN A 40 13.59 -9.76 7.75
CA GLN A 40 14.45 -9.50 8.91
C GLN A 40 14.55 -10.70 9.87
N ALA A 41 13.48 -11.50 9.98
CA ALA A 41 13.46 -12.71 10.80
C ALA A 41 14.23 -13.88 10.16
N GLY A 42 14.74 -13.75 8.93
CA GLY A 42 15.57 -14.77 8.28
C GLY A 42 14.81 -15.97 7.71
N ASN A 43 13.48 -16.06 7.86
CA ASN A 43 12.70 -17.17 7.34
C ASN A 43 12.23 -16.88 5.89
N LYS A 44 12.83 -17.58 4.94
CA LYS A 44 12.61 -17.40 3.50
C LYS A 44 11.25 -17.90 3.02
N GLU A 45 10.73 -18.98 3.61
CA GLU A 45 9.43 -19.53 3.23
C GLU A 45 8.28 -18.63 3.67
N THR A 46 8.34 -18.14 4.91
CA THR A 46 7.34 -17.17 5.41
C THR A 46 7.41 -15.86 4.65
N ALA A 47 8.62 -15.38 4.32
CA ALA A 47 8.79 -14.19 3.49
C ALA A 47 8.15 -14.33 2.08
N LYS A 48 8.26 -15.51 1.45
CA LYS A 48 7.61 -15.80 0.17
C LYS A 48 6.09 -15.82 0.29
N SER A 49 5.55 -16.49 1.31
CA SER A 49 4.09 -16.56 1.55
C SER A 49 3.49 -15.17 1.80
N GLU A 50 4.11 -14.39 2.69
CA GLU A 50 3.70 -13.02 2.98
C GLU A 50 3.82 -12.11 1.75
N PHE A 51 4.83 -12.33 0.90
CA PHE A 51 5.00 -11.58 -0.34
C PHE A 51 3.86 -11.80 -1.33
N VAL A 52 3.39 -13.04 -1.50
CA VAL A 52 2.24 -13.36 -2.38
C VAL A 52 0.98 -12.63 -1.91
N SER A 53 0.71 -12.68 -0.59
CA SER A 53 -0.42 -11.95 0.00
C SER A 53 -0.28 -10.43 -0.19
N ALA A 54 0.91 -9.88 0.09
CA ALA A 54 1.19 -8.46 -0.08
C ALA A 54 1.05 -7.99 -1.53
N GLN A 55 1.43 -8.81 -2.51
CA GLN A 55 1.33 -8.51 -3.93
C GLN A 55 -0.13 -8.26 -4.35
N SER A 56 -1.05 -9.13 -3.92
CA SER A 56 -2.49 -8.98 -4.18
C SER A 56 -3.02 -7.66 -3.63
N THR A 57 -2.68 -7.33 -2.38
CA THR A 57 -3.11 -6.09 -1.71
C THR A 57 -2.54 -4.85 -2.39
N ILE A 58 -1.25 -4.87 -2.72
CA ILE A 58 -0.56 -3.77 -3.41
C ILE A 58 -1.24 -3.46 -4.75
N ASP A 59 -1.52 -4.48 -5.55
CA ASP A 59 -2.10 -4.30 -6.88
C ASP A 59 -3.58 -3.87 -6.82
N LYS A 60 -4.36 -4.37 -5.85
CA LYS A 60 -5.73 -3.90 -5.58
C LYS A 60 -5.76 -2.42 -5.22
N ILE A 61 -4.84 -1.95 -4.36
CA ILE A 61 -4.78 -0.54 -3.94
C ILE A 61 -4.29 0.35 -5.08
N ALA A 62 -3.33 -0.12 -5.89
CA ALA A 62 -2.87 0.60 -7.08
C ALA A 62 -3.99 0.75 -8.12
N ARG A 63 -4.83 -0.28 -8.31
CA ARG A 63 -6.01 -0.21 -9.19
C ARG A 63 -7.01 0.87 -8.78
N LYS A 64 -7.16 1.12 -7.47
CA LYS A 64 -8.01 2.20 -6.92
C LYS A 64 -7.44 3.61 -7.11
N GLY A 65 -6.27 3.76 -7.75
CA GLY A 65 -5.65 5.07 -8.02
C GLY A 65 -5.06 5.76 -6.79
N ILE A 66 -4.99 5.09 -5.63
CA ILE A 66 -4.38 5.66 -4.42
C ILE A 66 -2.86 5.84 -4.57
N PHE A 67 -2.24 4.94 -5.34
CA PHE A 67 -0.84 5.01 -5.73
C PHE A 67 -0.71 4.75 -7.23
N HIS A 68 0.28 5.39 -7.85
CA HIS A 68 0.62 5.12 -9.25
C HIS A 68 1.11 3.68 -9.44
N LYS A 69 0.78 3.07 -10.58
CA LYS A 69 1.19 1.69 -10.93
C LYS A 69 2.70 1.50 -10.84
N ASN A 70 3.49 2.48 -11.29
CA ASN A 70 4.95 2.45 -11.19
C ASN A 70 5.47 2.40 -9.74
N LYS A 71 4.77 3.06 -8.80
CA LYS A 71 5.13 2.99 -7.38
C LYS A 71 4.89 1.58 -6.85
N ALA A 72 3.75 0.97 -7.16
CA ALA A 72 3.46 -0.41 -6.82
C ALA A 72 4.49 -1.39 -7.41
N ALA A 73 4.78 -1.27 -8.71
CA ALA A 73 5.78 -2.07 -9.40
C ALA A 73 7.19 -1.95 -8.77
N ARG A 74 7.61 -0.72 -8.43
CA ARG A 74 8.88 -0.48 -7.74
C ARG A 74 8.95 -1.18 -6.38
N HIS A 75 7.87 -1.14 -5.59
CA HIS A 75 7.85 -1.82 -4.30
C HIS A 75 7.88 -3.34 -4.46
N LYS A 76 7.14 -3.91 -5.41
CA LYS A 76 7.19 -5.35 -5.72
C LYS A 76 8.59 -5.80 -6.14
N SER A 77 9.22 -5.07 -7.06
CA SER A 77 10.59 -5.34 -7.52
C SER A 77 11.60 -5.32 -6.38
N LYS A 78 11.58 -4.28 -5.54
CA LYS A 78 12.50 -4.18 -4.39
C LYS A 78 12.32 -5.30 -3.36
N LEU A 79 11.07 -5.68 -3.06
CA LEU A 79 10.80 -6.77 -2.11
C LEU A 79 11.25 -8.12 -2.67
N SER A 80 10.95 -8.40 -3.94
CA SER A 80 11.39 -9.62 -4.61
C SER A 80 12.92 -9.74 -4.64
N ALA A 81 13.64 -8.65 -4.96
CA ALA A 81 15.09 -8.62 -4.93
C ALA A 81 15.66 -8.93 -3.54
N LYS A 82 15.06 -8.38 -2.48
CA LYS A 82 15.47 -8.68 -1.10
C LYS A 82 15.25 -10.13 -0.72
N ILE A 83 14.11 -10.72 -1.06
CA ILE A 83 13.84 -12.14 -0.80
C ILE A 83 14.81 -13.05 -1.57
N LYS A 84 15.15 -12.67 -2.81
CA LYS A 84 16.15 -13.39 -3.60
C LYS A 84 17.55 -13.32 -2.98
N ALA A 85 17.91 -12.16 -2.40
CA ALA A 85 19.20 -11.93 -1.76
C ALA A 85 19.35 -12.62 -0.39
N MET A 86 18.27 -13.07 0.24
CA MET A 86 18.31 -13.97 1.42
C MET A 86 18.71 -15.39 1.01
N ALA A 87 19.76 -15.54 0.20
CA ALA A 87 20.25 -16.82 -0.31
C ALA A 87 20.30 -17.86 0.81
#